data_AF-A0A1I8J735-F1
#
_entry.id   AF-A0A1I8J735-F1
#
_cell.length_a   1.000
_cell.length_b   1.000
_cell.length_c   1.000
_cell.angle_alpha   90.00
_cell.angle_beta   90.00
_cell.angle_gamma   90.00
#
_symmetry.space_group_name_H-M   'P 1'
#
loop_
_entity.id
_entity.type
_entity.pdbx_description
1 polymer ?
#
loop_
_entity_poly.entity_id
_entity_poly.type
_entity_poly.pdbx_seq_one_letter_code
_entity_poly.pdbx_strand_id
1 'polypeptide(L)'
;MSRISSTYGKQANDRSVKSASKMYGGNYLTDSGKSLTLSGEQQLRGSQQLTKSGKSTKSSFADSIRTSTGALEQEYIKSLQQQVYLLELENNHLRSQAVKATELHPTMAAEAEKMLRELKALQAKVDALQLENFRKEGAAEVLQQKVNGLTQKLTQYEASHSEERERFDKDSAEARRERDMYQRDVGRLQMRLGELQEDFDHKLSDLKASETKVATLRGQLEAALDKLAAADSALTEERAQTARLEARVRVLEVELASTNTKGLERNIRELRDENLALKERLRREQSKAHEETLLRSKTFEETSALVKQNAALEQKVVELERQIEAERDKSHQWAGHASVESDELVRLREREKTLEYQVSSGVEEVAKLRLKVQQLTQQLNEASETKDAGTIDLTVARRRLQEAENSQASLSDQLSRLQRDKAELVAHVDSLQQELMKRESEKDGLARALDRAELRLNELQGEVTRLQQLQATRWSEVEKMADTLRSAAHSNSVLFDSY
;
A
#
# COMPACT_ATOMS: atom_id res chain seq x y z
N MET A 1 -8.57 34.38 -37.24
CA MET A 1 -8.29 35.75 -37.74
C MET A 1 -7.26 35.66 -38.85
N SER A 2 -7.26 36.59 -39.82
CA SER A 2 -6.40 36.61 -41.03
C SER A 2 -6.64 35.41 -41.98
N ARG A 3 -6.89 35.52 -43.30
CA ARG A 3 -6.34 36.38 -44.39
C ARG A 3 -4.83 36.12 -44.58
N ILE A 4 -4.28 35.91 -45.76
CA ILE A 4 -4.33 36.69 -47.03
C ILE A 4 -4.03 35.68 -48.19
N SER A 5 -4.87 35.55 -49.24
CA SER A 5 -4.69 36.05 -50.65
C SER A 5 -3.51 35.42 -51.46
N SER A 6 -3.37 35.54 -52.80
CA SER A 6 -4.25 35.76 -53.97
C SER A 6 -3.40 36.11 -55.20
N THR A 7 -3.44 35.35 -56.30
CA THR A 7 -2.99 35.72 -57.68
C THR A 7 -3.57 34.68 -58.67
N TYR A 8 -4.26 34.99 -59.78
CA TYR A 8 -3.93 35.76 -61.00
C TYR A 8 -2.71 35.22 -61.78
N GLY A 9 -2.75 34.98 -63.10
CA GLY A 9 -3.83 35.11 -64.10
C GLY A 9 -3.30 35.03 -65.55
N LYS A 10 -4.11 35.46 -66.55
CA LYS A 10 -3.84 35.55 -68.04
C LYS A 10 -4.04 34.23 -68.83
N GLN A 11 -4.90 34.13 -69.87
CA GLN A 11 -5.03 34.81 -71.21
C GLN A 11 -4.24 34.07 -72.33
N ALA A 12 -4.70 33.91 -73.59
CA ALA A 12 -5.92 34.40 -74.28
C ALA A 12 -6.25 33.61 -75.59
N ASN A 13 -7.46 33.84 -76.13
CA ASN A 13 -7.90 33.67 -77.55
C ASN A 13 -7.94 32.22 -78.15
N ASP A 14 -8.64 31.92 -79.26
CA ASP A 14 -9.33 32.76 -80.26
C ASP A 14 -10.55 32.06 -80.93
N ARG A 15 -11.53 32.85 -81.46
CA ARG A 15 -12.63 32.49 -82.43
C ARG A 15 -13.68 31.43 -81.97
N SER A 16 -15.01 31.50 -82.19
CA SER A 16 -15.92 32.03 -83.24
C SER A 16 -15.99 31.15 -84.52
N VAL A 17 -17.12 30.82 -85.17
CA VAL A 17 -18.46 31.47 -85.29
C VAL A 17 -19.63 30.44 -85.29
N LYS A 18 -20.86 30.96 -85.15
CA LYS A 18 -22.20 30.34 -85.13
C LYS A 18 -22.60 29.50 -86.37
N SER A 19 -23.71 28.76 -86.17
CA SER A 19 -24.93 28.69 -87.00
C SER A 19 -25.21 27.43 -87.85
N ALA A 20 -26.50 27.12 -87.96
CA ALA A 20 -27.08 26.09 -88.83
C ALA A 20 -27.86 26.75 -89.98
N SER A 21 -28.04 26.08 -91.12
CA SER A 21 -29.30 26.11 -91.90
C SER A 21 -29.28 25.17 -93.14
N LYS A 22 -30.49 24.71 -93.51
CA LYS A 22 -31.03 24.40 -94.86
C LYS A 22 -30.14 23.89 -96.02
N MET A 23 -30.58 22.74 -96.55
CA MET A 23 -31.09 22.53 -97.93
C MET A 23 -30.45 23.30 -99.11
N TYR A 24 -29.98 22.57 -100.13
CA TYR A 24 -30.54 22.57 -101.50
C TYR A 24 -30.10 21.30 -102.27
N GLY A 25 -30.74 20.98 -103.41
CA GLY A 25 -30.54 19.73 -104.18
C GLY A 25 -29.38 19.77 -105.20
N GLY A 26 -29.33 18.90 -106.23
CA GLY A 26 -30.24 17.80 -106.58
C GLY A 26 -30.06 17.30 -108.03
N ASN A 27 -30.80 16.23 -108.40
CA ASN A 27 -30.94 15.64 -109.75
C ASN A 27 -29.66 14.96 -110.34
N TYR A 28 -29.71 14.07 -111.34
CA TYR A 28 -30.76 13.68 -112.31
C TYR A 28 -30.80 12.15 -112.61
N LEU A 29 -32.02 11.63 -112.83
CA LEU A 29 -32.46 10.60 -113.83
C LEU A 29 -31.76 9.21 -113.85
N THR A 30 -32.40 8.10 -114.26
CA THR A 30 -33.72 7.89 -114.92
C THR A 30 -34.37 6.60 -114.40
N ASP A 31 -35.69 6.44 -114.54
CA ASP A 31 -36.47 5.25 -114.13
C ASP A 31 -37.51 4.81 -115.18
N SER A 32 -37.94 3.55 -115.12
CA SER A 32 -39.13 2.93 -115.75
C SER A 32 -39.17 2.76 -117.29
N GLY A 33 -40.07 1.89 -117.82
CA GLY A 33 -40.33 1.88 -119.28
C GLY A 33 -40.97 0.65 -119.97
N LYS A 34 -41.93 -0.06 -119.34
CA LYS A 34 -42.72 -1.19 -119.88
C LYS A 34 -43.05 -1.23 -121.41
N SER A 35 -42.79 -2.39 -122.04
CA SER A 35 -43.75 -3.27 -122.79
C SER A 35 -44.52 -2.80 -124.06
N LEU A 36 -44.99 -3.82 -124.84
CA LEU A 36 -46.08 -3.87 -125.84
C LEU A 36 -45.86 -3.51 -127.34
N THR A 37 -45.59 -4.58 -128.13
CA THR A 37 -46.34 -5.07 -129.33
C THR A 37 -46.65 -4.21 -130.59
N LEU A 38 -46.39 -4.88 -131.74
CA LEU A 38 -47.23 -5.02 -132.96
C LEU A 38 -47.26 -3.96 -134.09
N SER A 39 -47.23 -4.53 -135.32
CA SER A 39 -47.79 -4.04 -136.60
C SER A 39 -47.09 -2.89 -137.35
N GLY A 40 -47.12 -2.96 -138.69
CA GLY A 40 -46.61 -1.90 -139.59
C GLY A 40 -46.15 -2.38 -140.97
N GLU A 41 -47.07 -2.76 -141.86
CA GLU A 41 -46.76 -2.91 -143.30
C GLU A 41 -46.53 -1.55 -143.97
N GLN A 42 -45.65 -1.48 -144.97
CA GLN A 42 -45.83 -0.54 -146.09
C GLN A 42 -45.15 -1.01 -147.38
N GLN A 43 -45.63 -0.50 -148.52
CA GLN A 43 -45.44 -1.08 -149.86
C GLN A 43 -45.47 0.03 -150.94
N LEU A 44 -45.04 -0.32 -152.16
CA LEU A 44 -45.37 0.29 -153.47
C LEU A 44 -44.45 1.36 -154.11
N ARG A 45 -44.54 1.35 -155.46
CA ARG A 45 -44.05 2.27 -156.52
C ARG A 45 -42.56 2.18 -156.93
N GLY A 46 -42.24 2.18 -158.24
CA GLY A 46 -43.12 2.12 -159.42
C GLY A 46 -42.47 2.39 -160.79
N SER A 47 -43.29 2.33 -161.86
CA SER A 47 -43.01 2.55 -163.30
C SER A 47 -42.26 1.43 -164.06
N GLN A 48 -42.86 0.73 -165.04
CA GLN A 48 -43.20 1.08 -166.46
C GLN A 48 -42.04 0.75 -167.43
N GLN A 49 -42.07 -0.15 -168.44
CA GLN A 49 -43.08 -0.86 -169.27
C GLN A 49 -43.42 -0.18 -170.63
N LEU A 50 -43.77 -1.01 -171.66
CA LEU A 50 -44.35 -0.70 -173.01
C LEU A 50 -43.29 -0.43 -174.13
N THR A 51 -43.47 -0.76 -175.44
CA THR A 51 -44.53 -1.52 -176.17
C THR A 51 -44.12 -2.14 -177.54
N LYS A 52 -44.88 -3.18 -177.92
CA LYS A 52 -45.21 -3.79 -179.25
C LYS A 52 -44.99 -3.00 -180.57
N SER A 53 -44.78 -3.77 -181.66
CA SER A 53 -45.38 -3.73 -183.03
C SER A 53 -44.34 -4.04 -184.13
N GLY A 54 -44.62 -4.66 -185.30
CA GLY A 54 -45.84 -5.33 -185.80
C GLY A 54 -46.32 -4.81 -187.17
N LYS A 55 -46.79 -5.73 -188.06
CA LYS A 55 -47.32 -5.54 -189.45
C LYS A 55 -46.22 -5.39 -190.53
N SER A 56 -46.20 -6.07 -191.70
CA SER A 56 -47.19 -6.41 -192.76
C SER A 56 -47.59 -5.19 -193.63
N THR A 57 -47.66 -5.22 -194.98
CA THR A 57 -48.40 -6.16 -195.88
C THR A 57 -47.96 -6.07 -197.37
N LYS A 58 -48.35 -7.08 -198.19
CA LYS A 58 -49.03 -7.08 -199.54
C LYS A 58 -48.85 -5.84 -200.48
N SER A 59 -48.97 -5.90 -201.83
CA SER A 59 -49.81 -6.75 -202.70
C SER A 59 -49.48 -6.65 -204.21
N SER A 60 -49.78 -7.71 -205.00
CA SER A 60 -50.33 -7.76 -206.40
C SER A 60 -50.07 -6.64 -207.43
N PHE A 61 -49.91 -6.91 -208.74
CA PHE A 61 -51.00 -7.34 -209.65
C PHE A 61 -50.50 -7.59 -211.11
N ALA A 62 -51.42 -8.04 -211.98
CA ALA A 62 -51.30 -8.63 -213.31
C ALA A 62 -50.41 -7.98 -214.40
N ASP A 63 -49.80 -8.89 -215.19
CA ASP A 63 -49.91 -9.01 -216.65
C ASP A 63 -49.61 -7.78 -217.56
N SER A 64 -48.37 -7.74 -218.08
CA SER A 64 -48.11 -7.29 -219.45
C SER A 64 -46.84 -7.95 -220.02
N ILE A 65 -46.75 -8.07 -221.35
CA ILE A 65 -45.97 -9.11 -222.02
C ILE A 65 -44.62 -8.61 -222.55
N ARG A 66 -43.52 -9.30 -222.16
CA ARG A 66 -42.15 -9.26 -222.72
C ARG A 66 -41.36 -7.94 -222.60
N THR A 67 -40.89 -7.58 -221.40
CA THR A 67 -39.66 -6.75 -221.25
C THR A 67 -38.96 -6.75 -219.87
N SER A 68 -39.49 -7.41 -218.84
CA SER A 68 -39.24 -7.04 -217.42
C SER A 68 -38.31 -7.93 -216.58
N THR A 69 -37.73 -9.01 -217.11
CA THR A 69 -37.03 -10.03 -216.28
C THR A 69 -35.79 -9.53 -215.54
N GLY A 70 -34.89 -8.80 -216.20
CA GLY A 70 -33.58 -8.43 -215.63
C GLY A 70 -33.63 -7.49 -214.41
N ALA A 71 -34.74 -6.79 -214.18
CA ALA A 71 -34.91 -5.93 -212.99
C ALA A 71 -35.26 -6.74 -211.72
N LEU A 72 -36.07 -7.80 -211.86
CA LEU A 72 -36.49 -8.65 -210.74
C LEU A 72 -35.33 -9.50 -210.21
N GLU A 73 -34.44 -9.96 -211.09
CA GLU A 73 -33.24 -10.70 -210.71
C GLU A 73 -32.28 -9.84 -209.86
N GLN A 74 -32.10 -8.56 -210.22
CA GLN A 74 -31.26 -7.64 -209.43
C GLN A 74 -31.85 -7.32 -208.04
N GLU A 75 -33.16 -7.12 -207.93
CA GLU A 75 -33.82 -6.92 -206.63
C GLU A 75 -33.79 -8.18 -205.76
N TYR A 76 -33.95 -9.37 -206.36
CA TYR A 76 -33.82 -10.63 -205.63
C TYR A 76 -32.39 -10.88 -205.13
N ILE A 77 -31.38 -10.57 -205.94
CA ILE A 77 -29.96 -10.63 -205.54
C ILE A 77 -29.67 -9.66 -204.38
N LYS A 78 -30.16 -8.41 -204.43
CA LYS A 78 -30.02 -7.45 -203.31
C LYS A 78 -30.69 -7.97 -202.03
N SER A 79 -31.88 -8.57 -202.15
CA SER A 79 -32.62 -9.13 -201.01
C SER A 79 -31.85 -10.28 -200.35
N LEU A 80 -31.32 -11.21 -201.16
CA LEU A 80 -30.43 -12.28 -200.66
C LEU A 80 -29.14 -11.73 -200.04
N GLN A 81 -28.52 -10.70 -200.64
CA GLN A 81 -27.34 -10.05 -200.08
C GLN A 81 -27.63 -9.36 -198.74
N GLN A 82 -28.80 -8.70 -198.58
CA GLN A 82 -29.23 -8.17 -197.29
C GLN A 82 -29.49 -9.28 -196.27
N GLN A 83 -30.08 -10.41 -196.67
CA GLN A 83 -30.31 -11.53 -195.76
C GLN A 83 -29.00 -12.20 -195.32
N VAL A 84 -28.03 -12.38 -196.23
CA VAL A 84 -26.69 -12.86 -195.91
C VAL A 84 -25.97 -11.88 -194.96
N TYR A 85 -26.00 -10.58 -195.25
CA TYR A 85 -25.38 -9.56 -194.40
C TYR A 85 -26.00 -9.50 -192.98
N LEU A 86 -27.32 -9.67 -192.86
CA LEU A 86 -28.00 -9.78 -191.57
C LEU A 86 -27.61 -11.07 -190.83
N LEU A 87 -27.50 -12.21 -191.53
CA LEU A 87 -27.03 -13.46 -190.96
C LEU A 87 -25.55 -13.40 -190.55
N GLU A 88 -24.71 -12.66 -191.26
CA GLU A 88 -23.31 -12.37 -190.90
C GLU A 88 -23.23 -11.49 -189.66
N LEU A 89 -24.05 -10.44 -189.56
CA LEU A 89 -24.17 -9.62 -188.35
C LEU A 89 -24.66 -10.44 -187.16
N GLU A 90 -25.65 -11.31 -187.34
CA GLU A 90 -26.15 -12.21 -186.28
C GLU A 90 -25.11 -13.26 -185.89
N ASN A 91 -24.39 -13.86 -186.84
CA ASN A 91 -23.27 -14.76 -186.54
C ASN A 91 -22.16 -14.05 -185.77
N ASN A 92 -21.81 -12.82 -186.15
CA ASN A 92 -20.79 -12.03 -185.46
C ASN A 92 -21.26 -11.61 -184.06
N HIS A 93 -22.55 -11.30 -183.87
CA HIS A 93 -23.12 -11.02 -182.55
C HIS A 93 -23.12 -12.26 -181.65
N LEU A 94 -23.57 -13.41 -182.16
CA LEU A 94 -23.55 -14.68 -181.44
C LEU A 94 -22.12 -15.14 -181.11
N ARG A 95 -21.16 -14.98 -182.03
CA ARG A 95 -19.73 -15.21 -181.77
C ARG A 95 -19.19 -14.24 -180.72
N SER A 96 -19.56 -12.96 -180.75
CA SER A 96 -19.17 -11.98 -179.72
C SER A 96 -19.75 -12.31 -178.35
N GLN A 97 -21.01 -12.78 -178.28
CA GLN A 97 -21.61 -13.28 -177.04
C GLN A 97 -20.91 -14.55 -176.54
N ALA A 98 -20.63 -15.51 -177.43
CA ALA A 98 -19.93 -16.75 -177.07
C ALA A 98 -18.52 -16.47 -176.54
N VAL A 99 -17.75 -15.62 -177.23
CA VAL A 99 -16.41 -15.17 -176.78
C VAL A 99 -16.50 -14.50 -175.41
N LYS A 100 -17.39 -13.52 -175.23
CA LYS A 100 -17.61 -12.86 -173.93
C LYS A 100 -18.02 -13.83 -172.83
N ALA A 101 -18.85 -14.83 -173.13
CA ALA A 101 -19.22 -15.86 -172.15
C ALA A 101 -18.01 -16.74 -171.79
N THR A 102 -17.19 -17.15 -172.76
CA THR A 102 -15.97 -17.92 -172.51
C THR A 102 -14.85 -17.13 -171.84
N GLU A 103 -14.85 -15.80 -171.94
CA GLU A 103 -13.93 -14.91 -171.21
C GLU A 103 -14.41 -14.61 -169.79
N LEU A 104 -15.70 -14.27 -169.62
CA LEU A 104 -16.26 -13.87 -168.32
C LEU A 104 -16.48 -15.08 -167.38
N HIS A 105 -16.89 -16.23 -167.89
CA HIS A 105 -17.14 -17.41 -167.05
C HIS A 105 -15.91 -17.85 -166.22
N PRO A 106 -14.69 -18.00 -166.77
CA PRO A 106 -13.52 -18.34 -165.96
C PRO A 106 -13.10 -17.22 -165.01
N THR A 107 -13.30 -15.93 -165.33
CA THR A 107 -13.01 -14.85 -164.37
C THR A 107 -14.00 -14.85 -163.20
N MET A 108 -15.30 -15.02 -163.48
CA MET A 108 -16.33 -15.16 -162.44
C MET A 108 -16.11 -16.42 -161.59
N ALA A 109 -15.70 -17.54 -162.18
CA ALA A 109 -15.35 -18.75 -161.45
C ALA A 109 -14.13 -18.55 -160.54
N ALA A 110 -13.06 -17.91 -161.03
CA ALA A 110 -11.87 -17.61 -160.25
C ALA A 110 -12.14 -16.63 -159.10
N GLU A 111 -13.03 -15.65 -159.29
CA GLU A 111 -13.49 -14.73 -158.25
C GLU A 111 -14.41 -15.41 -157.23
N ALA A 112 -15.34 -16.26 -157.67
CA ALA A 112 -16.16 -17.08 -156.78
C ALA A 112 -15.31 -18.05 -155.94
N GLU A 113 -14.30 -18.70 -156.53
CA GLU A 113 -13.33 -19.49 -155.77
C GLU A 113 -12.51 -18.63 -154.80
N LYS A 114 -12.10 -17.41 -155.18
CA LYS A 114 -11.40 -16.48 -154.28
C LYS A 114 -12.28 -16.14 -153.06
N MET A 115 -13.54 -15.78 -153.29
CA MET A 115 -14.50 -15.56 -152.20
C MET A 115 -14.73 -16.82 -151.35
N LEU A 116 -14.81 -18.02 -151.95
CA LEU A 116 -14.92 -19.27 -151.19
C LEU A 116 -13.66 -19.60 -150.36
N ARG A 117 -12.47 -19.25 -150.85
CA ARG A 117 -11.21 -19.38 -150.09
C ARG A 117 -11.16 -18.36 -148.94
N GLU A 118 -11.59 -17.12 -149.19
CA GLU A 118 -11.68 -16.06 -148.17
C GLU A 118 -12.74 -16.38 -147.10
N LEU A 119 -13.92 -16.86 -147.47
CA LEU A 119 -14.95 -17.33 -146.53
C LEU A 119 -14.46 -18.50 -145.67
N LYS A 120 -13.73 -19.47 -146.25
CA LYS A 120 -13.13 -20.58 -145.48
C LYS A 120 -12.05 -20.08 -144.50
N ALA A 121 -11.23 -19.11 -144.91
CA ALA A 121 -10.23 -18.50 -144.03
C ALA A 121 -10.87 -17.66 -142.90
N LEU A 122 -11.96 -16.94 -143.20
CA LEU A 122 -12.75 -16.23 -142.19
C LEU A 122 -13.44 -17.19 -141.22
N GLN A 123 -14.02 -18.29 -141.71
CA GLN A 123 -14.62 -19.32 -140.86
C GLN A 123 -13.56 -19.91 -139.91
N ALA A 124 -12.42 -20.37 -140.43
CA ALA A 124 -11.34 -20.90 -139.59
C ALA A 124 -10.82 -19.88 -138.56
N LYS A 125 -10.86 -18.57 -138.87
CA LYS A 125 -10.54 -17.50 -137.92
C LYS A 125 -11.64 -17.31 -136.87
N VAL A 126 -12.91 -17.43 -137.24
CA VAL A 126 -14.04 -17.41 -136.30
C VAL A 126 -13.97 -18.61 -135.36
N ASP A 127 -13.76 -19.81 -135.88
CA ASP A 127 -13.62 -21.05 -135.09
C ASP A 127 -12.45 -20.94 -134.10
N ALA A 128 -11.31 -20.42 -134.55
CA ALA A 128 -10.15 -20.18 -133.68
C ALA A 128 -10.43 -19.14 -132.58
N LEU A 129 -11.10 -18.03 -132.91
CA LEU A 129 -11.48 -17.00 -131.93
C LEU A 129 -12.53 -17.50 -130.93
N GLN A 130 -13.51 -18.31 -131.37
CA GLN A 130 -14.47 -18.95 -130.47
C GLN A 130 -13.77 -19.89 -129.48
N LEU A 131 -12.82 -20.70 -129.97
CA LEU A 131 -12.08 -21.65 -129.14
C LEU A 131 -11.06 -20.94 -128.21
N GLU A 132 -10.52 -19.80 -128.61
CA GLU A 132 -9.75 -18.91 -127.73
C GLU A 132 -10.64 -18.25 -126.67
N ASN A 133 -11.84 -17.80 -127.04
CA ASN A 133 -12.78 -17.17 -126.13
C ASN A 133 -13.29 -18.16 -125.07
N PHE A 134 -13.68 -19.37 -125.46
CA PHE A 134 -14.07 -20.44 -124.53
C PHE A 134 -12.96 -20.80 -123.52
N ARG A 135 -11.70 -20.79 -123.97
CA ARG A 135 -10.53 -20.96 -123.07
C ARG A 135 -10.37 -19.78 -122.09
N LYS A 136 -10.63 -18.54 -122.53
CA LYS A 136 -10.58 -17.34 -121.68
C LYS A 136 -11.74 -17.30 -120.69
N GLU A 137 -12.93 -17.71 -121.10
CA GLU A 137 -14.12 -17.84 -120.26
C GLU A 137 -13.88 -18.86 -119.14
N GLY A 138 -13.44 -20.10 -119.47
CA GLY A 138 -13.08 -21.09 -118.46
C GLY A 138 -11.92 -20.66 -117.54
N ALA A 139 -10.94 -19.90 -118.05
CA ALA A 139 -9.89 -19.33 -117.22
C ALA A 139 -10.42 -18.22 -116.29
N ALA A 140 -11.35 -17.39 -116.76
CA ALA A 140 -12.02 -16.37 -115.96
C ALA A 140 -12.92 -16.99 -114.87
N GLU A 141 -13.64 -18.07 -115.17
CA GLU A 141 -14.40 -18.83 -114.16
C GLU A 141 -13.50 -19.38 -113.06
N VAL A 142 -12.37 -20.01 -113.41
CA VAL A 142 -11.40 -20.52 -112.42
C VAL A 142 -10.78 -19.39 -111.59
N LEU A 143 -10.55 -18.21 -112.17
CA LEU A 143 -10.11 -17.04 -111.42
C LEU A 143 -11.21 -16.48 -110.52
N GLN A 144 -12.47 -16.43 -110.98
CA GLN A 144 -13.61 -15.98 -110.18
C GLN A 144 -13.88 -16.92 -109.00
N GLN A 145 -13.77 -18.24 -109.18
CA GLN A 145 -13.86 -19.22 -108.10
C GLN A 145 -12.74 -19.00 -107.07
N LYS A 146 -11.50 -18.72 -107.51
CA LYS A 146 -10.38 -18.38 -106.61
C LYS A 146 -10.61 -17.07 -105.86
N VAL A 147 -11.11 -16.03 -106.53
CA VAL A 147 -11.48 -14.76 -105.89
C VAL A 147 -12.55 -14.99 -104.83
N ASN A 148 -13.66 -15.65 -105.18
CA ASN A 148 -14.75 -15.95 -104.25
C ASN A 148 -14.26 -16.74 -103.03
N GLY A 149 -13.41 -17.76 -103.23
CA GLY A 149 -12.83 -18.57 -102.16
C GLY A 149 -11.80 -17.82 -101.29
N LEU A 150 -11.09 -16.83 -101.85
CA LEU A 150 -10.23 -15.94 -101.07
C LEU A 150 -11.04 -14.90 -100.28
N THR A 151 -12.08 -14.32 -100.87
CA THR A 151 -13.01 -13.42 -100.18
C THR A 151 -13.72 -14.12 -99.03
N GLN A 152 -14.18 -15.37 -99.21
CA GLN A 152 -14.79 -16.15 -98.13
C GLN A 152 -13.81 -16.45 -96.99
N LYS A 153 -12.54 -16.73 -97.30
CA LYS A 153 -11.50 -16.89 -96.27
C LYS A 153 -11.19 -15.58 -95.55
N LEU A 154 -11.15 -14.47 -96.28
CA LEU A 154 -10.92 -13.14 -95.70
C LEU A 154 -12.04 -12.78 -94.71
N THR A 155 -13.31 -12.92 -95.09
CA THR A 155 -14.43 -12.63 -94.19
C THR A 155 -14.51 -13.59 -93.00
N GLN A 156 -14.07 -14.85 -93.16
CA GLN A 156 -13.91 -15.77 -92.02
C GLN A 156 -12.81 -15.30 -91.06
N TYR A 157 -11.63 -14.91 -91.55
CA TYR A 157 -10.55 -14.38 -90.70
C TYR A 157 -10.93 -13.05 -90.05
N GLU A 158 -11.61 -12.15 -90.75
CA GLU A 158 -12.14 -10.89 -90.20
C GLU A 158 -13.17 -11.15 -89.09
N ALA A 159 -14.07 -12.11 -89.28
CA ALA A 159 -15.03 -12.52 -88.25
C ALA A 159 -14.32 -13.10 -87.01
N SER A 160 -13.43 -14.09 -87.18
CA SER A 160 -12.68 -14.69 -86.07
C SER A 160 -11.83 -13.67 -85.32
N HIS A 161 -11.12 -12.79 -86.03
CA HIS A 161 -10.35 -11.70 -85.41
C HIS A 161 -11.25 -10.68 -84.69
N SER A 162 -12.48 -10.45 -85.17
CA SER A 162 -13.45 -9.60 -84.46
C SER A 162 -13.96 -10.24 -83.16
N GLU A 163 -14.22 -11.55 -83.16
CA GLU A 163 -14.57 -12.32 -81.95
C GLU A 163 -13.43 -12.38 -80.94
N GLU A 164 -12.20 -12.68 -81.39
CA GLU A 164 -11.00 -12.70 -80.54
C GLU A 164 -10.77 -11.34 -79.90
N ARG A 165 -10.89 -10.26 -80.68
CA ARG A 165 -10.81 -8.90 -80.15
C ARG A 165 -11.90 -8.61 -79.12
N GLU A 166 -13.15 -8.98 -79.38
CA GLU A 166 -14.25 -8.74 -78.42
C GLU A 166 -14.05 -9.53 -77.12
N ARG A 167 -13.44 -10.73 -77.19
CA ARG A 167 -13.02 -11.51 -76.01
C ARG A 167 -11.91 -10.78 -75.25
N PHE A 168 -10.82 -10.39 -75.91
CA PHE A 168 -9.72 -9.65 -75.25
C PHE A 168 -10.16 -8.30 -74.66
N ASP A 169 -11.09 -7.58 -75.31
CA ASP A 169 -11.66 -6.34 -74.78
C ASP A 169 -12.56 -6.58 -73.54
N LYS A 170 -13.24 -7.75 -73.44
CA LYS A 170 -13.97 -8.19 -72.23
C LYS A 170 -13.01 -8.59 -71.11
N ASP A 171 -12.04 -9.46 -71.39
CA ASP A 171 -11.04 -9.93 -70.42
C ASP A 171 -10.26 -8.74 -69.83
N SER A 172 -9.88 -7.78 -70.68
CA SER A 172 -9.25 -6.51 -70.29
C SER A 172 -10.16 -5.64 -69.40
N ALA A 173 -11.47 -5.63 -69.65
CA ALA A 173 -12.44 -4.94 -68.80
C ALA A 173 -12.66 -5.64 -67.46
N GLU A 174 -12.60 -6.97 -67.41
CA GLU A 174 -12.75 -7.78 -66.18
C GLU A 174 -11.51 -7.66 -65.29
N ALA A 175 -10.30 -7.85 -65.84
CA ALA A 175 -9.05 -7.64 -65.11
C ALA A 175 -8.91 -6.20 -64.54
N ARG A 176 -9.47 -5.19 -65.23
CA ARG A 176 -9.55 -3.81 -64.70
C ARG A 176 -10.50 -3.71 -63.49
N ARG A 177 -11.66 -4.37 -63.52
CA ARG A 177 -12.61 -4.40 -62.38
C ARG A 177 -12.00 -5.10 -61.17
N GLU A 178 -11.33 -6.24 -61.38
CA GLU A 178 -10.63 -6.98 -60.33
C GLU A 178 -9.51 -6.15 -59.71
N ARG A 179 -8.64 -5.54 -60.53
CA ARG A 179 -7.61 -4.59 -60.06
C ARG A 179 -8.23 -3.49 -59.19
N ASP A 180 -9.33 -2.89 -59.63
CA ASP A 180 -9.98 -1.80 -58.90
C ASP A 180 -10.60 -2.28 -57.57
N MET A 181 -11.07 -3.54 -57.50
CA MET A 181 -11.50 -4.17 -56.24
C MET A 181 -10.30 -4.37 -55.30
N TYR A 182 -9.23 -5.00 -55.78
CA TYR A 182 -8.01 -5.21 -54.98
C TYR A 182 -7.38 -3.89 -54.51
N GLN A 183 -7.41 -2.83 -55.32
CA GLN A 183 -6.95 -1.50 -54.89
C GLN A 183 -7.80 -0.91 -53.75
N ARG A 184 -9.12 -1.09 -53.77
CA ARG A 184 -10.01 -0.68 -52.65
C ARG A 184 -9.76 -1.52 -51.40
N ASP A 185 -9.57 -2.83 -51.55
CA ASP A 185 -9.28 -3.74 -50.43
C ASP A 185 -7.91 -3.44 -49.81
N VAL A 186 -6.87 -3.17 -50.62
CA VAL A 186 -5.55 -2.70 -50.15
C VAL A 186 -5.68 -1.37 -49.41
N GLY A 187 -6.43 -0.40 -49.95
CA GLY A 187 -6.68 0.88 -49.27
C GLY A 187 -7.38 0.69 -47.91
N ARG A 188 -8.39 -0.18 -47.82
CA ARG A 188 -9.05 -0.52 -46.54
C ARG A 188 -8.10 -1.19 -45.55
N LEU A 189 -7.24 -2.09 -46.02
CA LEU A 189 -6.23 -2.75 -45.18
C LEU A 189 -5.14 -1.77 -44.71
N GLN A 190 -4.74 -0.81 -45.54
CA GLN A 190 -3.80 0.26 -45.18
C GLN A 190 -4.38 1.20 -44.13
N MET A 191 -5.65 1.63 -44.27
CA MET A 191 -6.34 2.41 -43.24
C MET A 191 -6.38 1.67 -41.90
N ARG A 192 -6.79 0.39 -41.90
CA ARG A 192 -6.87 -0.42 -40.69
C ARG A 192 -5.50 -0.75 -40.08
N LEU A 193 -4.44 -0.80 -40.90
CA LEU A 193 -3.06 -0.91 -40.40
C LEU A 193 -2.64 0.38 -39.68
N GLY A 194 -2.96 1.55 -40.24
CA GLY A 194 -2.72 2.85 -39.62
C GLY A 194 -3.48 3.00 -38.29
N GLU A 195 -4.77 2.69 -38.27
CA GLU A 195 -5.59 2.64 -37.05
C GLU A 195 -4.92 1.77 -35.97
N LEU A 196 -4.47 0.55 -36.31
CA LEU A 196 -3.80 -0.35 -35.37
C LEU A 196 -2.40 0.12 -34.95
N GLN A 197 -1.72 0.94 -35.75
CA GLN A 197 -0.43 1.55 -35.40
C GLN A 197 -0.62 2.71 -34.43
N GLU A 198 -1.56 3.62 -34.68
CA GLU A 198 -1.93 4.70 -33.75
C GLU A 198 -2.41 4.12 -32.40
N ASP A 199 -3.25 3.09 -32.46
CA ASP A 199 -3.79 2.37 -31.31
C ASP A 199 -2.71 1.57 -30.54
N PHE A 200 -1.56 1.27 -31.16
CA PHE A 200 -0.38 0.67 -30.51
C PHE A 200 0.53 1.73 -29.88
N ASP A 201 0.82 2.82 -30.60
CA ASP A 201 1.66 3.93 -30.11
C ASP A 201 1.00 4.66 -28.93
N HIS A 202 -0.33 4.79 -28.92
CA HIS A 202 -1.07 5.27 -27.74
C HIS A 202 -0.86 4.35 -26.53
N LYS A 203 -1.04 3.03 -26.68
CA LYS A 203 -0.84 2.06 -25.58
C LYS A 203 0.62 1.99 -25.12
N LEU A 204 1.57 2.19 -26.03
CA LEU A 204 3.00 2.30 -25.70
C LEU A 204 3.33 3.59 -24.94
N SER A 205 2.65 4.70 -25.24
CA SER A 205 2.74 5.95 -24.48
C SER A 205 2.16 5.79 -23.07
N ASP A 206 0.96 5.21 -22.94
CA ASP A 206 0.31 4.95 -21.66
C ASP A 206 1.12 3.99 -20.79
N LEU A 207 1.73 2.96 -21.39
CA LEU A 207 2.64 2.05 -20.70
C LEU A 207 3.82 2.82 -20.10
N LYS A 208 4.52 3.65 -20.88
CA LYS A 208 5.64 4.48 -20.39
C LYS A 208 5.22 5.47 -19.30
N ALA A 209 4.02 6.04 -19.40
CA ALA A 209 3.44 6.88 -18.35
C ALA A 209 3.15 6.07 -17.06
N SER A 210 2.73 4.82 -17.18
CA SER A 210 2.54 3.92 -16.03
C SER A 210 3.88 3.47 -15.42
N GLU A 211 4.90 3.20 -16.24
CA GLU A 211 6.24 2.80 -15.79
C GLU A 211 6.93 3.91 -15.00
N THR A 212 6.88 5.15 -15.50
CA THR A 212 7.41 6.33 -14.79
C THR A 212 6.63 6.62 -13.49
N LYS A 213 5.32 6.38 -13.48
CA LYS A 213 4.51 6.42 -12.24
C LYS A 213 4.89 5.32 -11.24
N VAL A 214 5.18 4.10 -11.69
CA VAL A 214 5.68 3.01 -10.82
C VAL A 214 7.08 3.32 -10.30
N ALA A 215 7.97 3.88 -11.12
CA ALA A 215 9.31 4.28 -10.70
C ALA A 215 9.28 5.38 -9.62
N THR A 216 8.44 6.41 -9.80
CA THR A 216 8.28 7.47 -8.79
C THR A 216 7.65 6.95 -7.50
N LEU A 217 6.67 6.05 -7.56
CA LEU A 217 6.10 5.40 -6.37
C LEU A 217 7.11 4.50 -5.63
N ARG A 218 8.01 3.81 -6.34
CA ARG A 218 9.12 3.05 -5.73
C ARG A 218 10.09 3.96 -4.98
N GLY A 219 10.56 5.04 -5.60
CA GLY A 219 11.43 6.01 -4.94
C GLY A 219 10.77 6.71 -3.75
N GLN A 220 9.45 6.93 -3.79
CA GLN A 220 8.68 7.44 -2.63
C GLN A 220 8.60 6.42 -1.49
N LEU A 221 8.47 5.12 -1.79
CA LEU A 221 8.47 4.04 -0.81
C LEU A 221 9.85 3.86 -0.17
N GLU A 222 10.92 3.85 -0.97
CA GLU A 222 12.32 3.79 -0.50
C GLU A 222 12.61 4.98 0.45
N ALA A 223 12.31 6.21 0.03
CA ALA A 223 12.47 7.40 0.86
C ALA A 223 11.52 7.49 2.08
N ALA A 224 10.53 6.59 2.18
CA ALA A 224 9.70 6.43 3.38
C ALA A 224 10.27 5.35 4.33
N LEU A 225 10.84 4.27 3.78
CA LEU A 225 11.56 3.24 4.53
C LEU A 225 12.82 3.81 5.19
N ASP A 226 13.60 4.64 4.47
CA ASP A 226 14.78 5.32 5.03
C ASP A 226 14.41 6.22 6.22
N LYS A 227 13.28 6.94 6.13
CA LYS A 227 12.77 7.79 7.23
C LYS A 227 12.29 6.96 8.41
N LEU A 228 11.67 5.80 8.17
CA LEU A 228 11.25 4.88 9.22
C LEU A 228 12.48 4.29 9.94
N ALA A 229 13.48 3.81 9.20
CA ALA A 229 14.73 3.29 9.76
C ALA A 229 15.48 4.36 10.57
N ALA A 230 15.52 5.61 10.09
CA ALA A 230 16.07 6.73 10.85
C ALA A 230 15.28 6.99 12.15
N ALA A 231 13.94 6.99 12.10
CA ALA A 231 13.09 7.18 13.27
C ALA A 231 13.23 6.03 14.29
N ASP A 232 13.31 4.78 13.84
CA ASP A 232 13.56 3.62 14.69
C ASP A 232 14.95 3.69 15.35
N SER A 233 15.98 4.13 14.62
CA SER A 233 17.32 4.34 15.20
C SER A 233 17.30 5.39 16.31
N ALA A 234 16.67 6.55 16.08
CA ALA A 234 16.49 7.59 17.10
C ALA A 234 15.66 7.09 18.30
N LEU A 235 14.59 6.32 18.06
CA LEU A 235 13.78 5.74 19.12
C LEU A 235 14.57 4.71 19.96
N THR A 236 15.46 3.93 19.35
CA THR A 236 16.36 3.03 20.12
C THR A 236 17.41 3.80 20.93
N GLU A 237 17.92 4.91 20.42
CA GLU A 237 18.83 5.78 21.17
C GLU A 237 18.14 6.48 22.35
N GLU A 238 16.95 7.06 22.16
CA GLU A 238 16.15 7.66 23.23
C GLU A 238 15.73 6.64 24.30
N ARG A 239 15.39 5.40 23.91
CA ARG A 239 15.17 4.30 24.86
C ARG A 239 16.44 3.95 25.65
N ALA A 240 17.60 3.94 25.00
CA ALA A 240 18.89 3.70 25.67
C ALA A 240 19.29 4.86 26.59
N GLN A 241 19.01 6.12 26.23
CA GLN A 241 19.17 7.28 27.10
C GLN A 241 18.24 7.20 28.32
N THR A 242 16.97 6.88 28.11
CA THR A 242 15.98 6.69 29.18
C THR A 242 16.44 5.62 30.18
N ALA A 243 16.87 4.45 29.69
CA ALA A 243 17.39 3.38 30.55
C ALA A 243 18.66 3.79 31.35
N ARG A 244 19.54 4.61 30.76
CA ARG A 244 20.71 5.19 31.48
C ARG A 244 20.27 6.17 32.57
N LEU A 245 19.25 6.99 32.31
CA LEU A 245 18.69 7.93 33.30
C LEU A 245 17.97 7.21 34.43
N GLU A 246 17.15 6.19 34.14
CA GLU A 246 16.53 5.34 35.16
C GLU A 246 17.58 4.65 36.05
N ALA A 247 18.64 4.09 35.45
CA ALA A 247 19.73 3.48 36.20
C ALA A 247 20.45 4.51 37.10
N ARG A 248 20.68 5.73 36.61
CA ARG A 248 21.24 6.83 37.42
C ARG A 248 20.30 7.23 38.57
N VAL A 249 19.00 7.32 38.34
CA VAL A 249 18.01 7.64 39.38
C VAL A 249 18.02 6.56 40.47
N ARG A 250 17.96 5.28 40.11
CA ARG A 250 18.01 4.17 41.09
C ARG A 250 19.29 4.17 41.93
N VAL A 251 20.44 4.53 41.34
CA VAL A 251 21.69 4.72 42.11
C VAL A 251 21.56 5.89 43.10
N LEU A 252 21.03 7.04 42.67
CA LEU A 252 20.83 8.21 43.54
C LEU A 252 19.79 7.96 44.64
N GLU A 253 18.75 7.17 44.38
CA GLU A 253 17.75 6.73 45.37
C GLU A 253 18.40 5.86 46.46
N VAL A 254 19.25 4.90 46.07
CA VAL A 254 20.01 4.04 47.00
C VAL A 254 21.05 4.85 47.78
N GLU A 255 21.76 5.77 47.12
CA GLU A 255 22.71 6.67 47.78
C GLU A 255 21.99 7.53 48.84
N LEU A 256 20.89 8.19 48.47
CA LEU A 256 20.07 9.03 49.35
C LEU A 256 19.50 8.24 50.53
N ALA A 257 18.95 7.06 50.27
CA ALA A 257 18.48 6.15 51.32
C ALA A 257 19.63 5.80 52.29
N SER A 258 20.83 5.51 51.76
CA SER A 258 22.01 5.22 52.58
C SER A 258 22.50 6.43 53.37
N THR A 259 22.35 7.67 52.86
CA THR A 259 22.70 8.88 53.62
C THR A 259 21.68 9.16 54.70
N ASN A 260 20.39 8.92 54.44
CA ASN A 260 19.32 9.09 55.41
C ASN A 260 19.43 8.07 56.56
N THR A 261 19.71 6.79 56.29
CA THR A 261 19.96 5.81 57.37
C THR A 261 21.20 6.16 58.18
N LYS A 262 22.32 6.51 57.55
CA LYS A 262 23.53 7.01 58.24
C LYS A 262 23.27 8.31 59.03
N GLY A 263 22.33 9.14 58.60
CA GLY A 263 21.87 10.33 59.32
C GLY A 263 21.10 9.93 60.58
N LEU A 264 20.03 9.15 60.43
CA LEU A 264 19.23 8.64 61.54
C LEU A 264 20.07 7.88 62.57
N GLU A 265 21.04 7.07 62.14
CA GLU A 265 21.96 6.40 63.07
C GLU A 265 22.83 7.37 63.89
N ARG A 266 23.25 8.51 63.32
CA ARG A 266 24.00 9.53 64.07
C ARG A 266 23.10 10.18 65.11
N ASN A 267 21.93 10.66 64.69
CA ASN A 267 20.94 11.26 65.59
C ASN A 267 20.56 10.28 66.72
N ILE A 268 20.45 8.97 66.44
CA ILE A 268 20.17 7.94 67.46
C ILE A 268 21.35 7.72 68.41
N ARG A 269 22.61 7.86 67.96
CA ARG A 269 23.79 7.83 68.84
C ARG A 269 23.83 9.08 69.72
N GLU A 270 23.72 10.26 69.12
CA GLU A 270 23.71 11.57 69.79
C GLU A 270 22.62 11.63 70.87
N LEU A 271 21.37 11.25 70.55
CA LEU A 271 20.27 11.20 71.53
C LEU A 271 20.48 10.15 72.63
N ARG A 272 21.21 9.06 72.37
CA ARG A 272 21.58 8.08 73.42
C ARG A 272 22.65 8.64 74.35
N ASP A 273 23.65 9.30 73.80
CA ASP A 273 24.76 9.89 74.55
C ASP A 273 24.28 11.08 75.40
N GLU A 274 23.39 11.92 74.87
CA GLU A 274 22.65 12.94 75.63
C GLU A 274 21.80 12.31 76.74
N ASN A 275 21.06 11.23 76.44
CA ASN A 275 20.22 10.57 77.44
C ASN A 275 21.05 9.92 78.57
N LEU A 276 22.24 9.41 78.27
CA LEU A 276 23.22 8.96 79.26
C LEU A 276 23.76 10.13 80.08
N ALA A 277 24.22 11.21 79.45
CA ALA A 277 24.71 12.40 80.14
C ALA A 277 23.64 13.04 81.06
N LEU A 278 22.38 13.07 80.63
CA LEU A 278 21.24 13.53 81.43
C LEU A 278 20.94 12.58 82.60
N LYS A 279 21.01 11.25 82.41
CA LYS A 279 20.88 10.27 83.49
C LYS A 279 21.99 10.39 84.52
N GLU A 280 23.24 10.56 84.09
CA GLU A 280 24.35 10.81 85.01
C GLU A 280 24.19 12.14 85.74
N ARG A 281 23.78 13.21 85.05
CA ARG A 281 23.53 14.52 85.68
C ARG A 281 22.43 14.42 86.72
N LEU A 282 21.31 13.75 86.41
CA LEU A 282 20.24 13.48 87.36
C LEU A 282 20.77 12.69 88.58
N ARG A 283 21.59 11.65 88.36
CA ARG A 283 22.21 10.89 89.45
C ARG A 283 23.16 11.73 90.31
N ARG A 284 23.93 12.65 89.71
CA ARG A 284 24.79 13.61 90.43
C ARG A 284 23.96 14.58 91.28
N GLU A 285 22.88 15.15 90.74
CA GLU A 285 21.98 16.02 91.52
C GLU A 285 21.21 15.24 92.61
N GLN A 286 20.85 13.97 92.37
CA GLN A 286 20.27 13.09 93.39
C GLN A 286 21.26 12.78 94.53
N SER A 287 22.55 12.57 94.23
CA SER A 287 23.60 12.41 95.24
C SER A 287 23.72 13.67 96.09
N LYS A 288 23.90 14.84 95.46
CA LYS A 288 23.94 16.15 96.15
C LYS A 288 22.69 16.39 97.01
N ALA A 289 21.50 16.10 96.49
CA ALA A 289 20.26 16.26 97.24
C ALA A 289 20.20 15.34 98.47
N HIS A 290 20.71 14.11 98.35
CA HIS A 290 20.82 13.20 99.49
C HIS A 290 21.87 13.68 100.51
N GLU A 291 23.05 14.10 100.04
CA GLU A 291 24.09 14.73 100.85
C GLU A 291 23.57 15.98 101.59
N GLU A 292 22.80 16.84 100.92
CA GLU A 292 22.08 17.95 101.53
C GLU A 292 21.07 17.50 102.59
N THR A 293 20.27 16.45 102.34
CA THR A 293 19.34 15.94 103.38
C THR A 293 20.06 15.38 104.59
N LEU A 294 21.21 14.71 104.40
CA LEU A 294 22.04 14.19 105.47
C LEU A 294 22.71 15.32 106.26
N LEU A 295 23.22 16.36 105.58
CA LEU A 295 23.76 17.56 106.22
C LEU A 295 22.68 18.33 106.99
N ARG A 296 21.46 18.44 106.45
CA ARG A 296 20.31 19.04 107.14
C ARG A 296 19.87 18.22 108.36
N SER A 297 19.87 16.88 108.29
CA SER A 297 19.64 16.03 109.47
C SER A 297 20.71 16.23 110.52
N LYS A 298 22.00 16.16 110.13
CA LYS A 298 23.14 16.33 111.04
C LYS A 298 23.16 17.70 111.71
N THR A 299 22.87 18.77 110.98
CA THR A 299 22.75 20.13 111.55
C THR A 299 21.50 20.31 112.42
N PHE A 300 20.40 19.61 112.13
CA PHE A 300 19.24 19.54 113.01
C PHE A 300 19.54 18.73 114.30
N GLU A 301 20.30 17.65 114.21
CA GLU A 301 20.76 16.85 115.36
C GLU A 301 21.74 17.65 116.23
N GLU A 302 22.70 18.36 115.61
CA GLU A 302 23.64 19.25 116.29
C GLU A 302 22.93 20.43 116.96
N THR A 303 21.97 21.09 116.28
CA THR A 303 21.17 22.15 116.91
C THR A 303 20.22 21.61 117.99
N SER A 304 19.66 20.40 117.83
CA SER A 304 18.88 19.73 118.90
C SER A 304 19.75 19.38 120.11
N ALA A 305 21.00 18.96 119.89
CA ALA A 305 21.97 18.70 120.95
C ALA A 305 22.38 20.00 121.66
N LEU A 306 22.62 21.09 120.92
CA LEU A 306 22.90 22.42 121.48
C LEU A 306 21.70 22.97 122.26
N VAL A 307 20.46 22.78 121.78
CA VAL A 307 19.24 23.16 122.52
C VAL A 307 19.12 22.35 123.82
N LYS A 308 19.41 21.05 123.81
CA LYS A 308 19.45 20.22 125.03
C LYS A 308 20.58 20.63 125.98
N GLN A 309 21.74 21.02 125.47
CA GLN A 309 22.85 21.53 126.27
C GLN A 309 22.54 22.90 126.87
N ASN A 310 21.93 23.82 126.11
CA ASN A 310 21.46 25.10 126.62
C ASN A 310 20.38 24.89 127.69
N ALA A 311 19.37 24.04 127.48
CA ALA A 311 18.38 23.72 128.49
C ALA A 311 19.00 23.11 129.77
N ALA A 312 20.04 22.27 129.65
CA ALA A 312 20.78 21.72 130.79
C ALA A 312 21.71 22.76 131.47
N LEU A 313 22.18 23.77 130.73
CA LEU A 313 22.94 24.91 131.28
C LEU A 313 21.99 25.91 131.96
N GLU A 314 20.83 26.19 131.39
CA GLU A 314 19.73 26.96 131.99
C GLU A 314 19.25 26.30 133.27
N GLN A 315 19.05 24.97 133.29
CA GLN A 315 18.77 24.23 134.53
C GLN A 315 19.90 24.40 135.56
N LYS A 316 21.17 24.33 135.16
CA LYS A 316 22.30 24.59 136.08
C LYS A 316 22.37 26.03 136.55
N VAL A 317 22.00 27.01 135.71
CA VAL A 317 21.89 28.42 136.12
C VAL A 317 20.78 28.56 137.16
N VAL A 318 19.59 27.98 136.93
CA VAL A 318 18.49 27.97 137.91
C VAL A 318 18.86 27.23 139.19
N GLU A 319 19.63 26.15 139.12
CA GLU A 319 20.16 25.46 140.31
C GLU A 319 21.21 26.28 141.07
N LEU A 320 22.05 27.04 140.36
CA LEU A 320 23.03 27.97 140.96
C LEU A 320 22.35 29.21 141.54
N GLU A 321 21.33 29.76 140.88
CA GLU A 321 20.45 30.80 141.41
C GLU A 321 19.75 30.30 142.68
N ARG A 322 19.20 29.08 142.67
CA ARG A 322 18.61 28.44 143.87
C ARG A 322 19.64 28.18 144.97
N GLN A 323 20.91 27.94 144.63
CA GLN A 323 22.00 27.85 145.61
C GLN A 323 22.40 29.23 146.16
N ILE A 324 22.37 30.29 145.34
CA ILE A 324 22.59 31.68 145.77
C ILE A 324 21.44 32.16 146.66
N GLU A 325 20.19 31.81 146.35
CA GLU A 325 19.03 32.03 147.22
C GLU A 325 19.19 31.26 148.54
N ALA A 326 19.65 30.00 148.51
CA ALA A 326 19.95 29.24 149.73
C ALA A 326 21.13 29.81 150.54
N GLU A 327 22.13 30.44 149.91
CA GLU A 327 23.19 31.19 150.60
C GLU A 327 22.67 32.51 151.20
N ARG A 328 21.75 33.20 150.52
CA ARG A 328 21.03 34.37 151.09
C ARG A 328 20.18 33.96 152.29
N ASP A 329 19.43 32.87 152.19
CA ASP A 329 18.64 32.32 153.30
C ASP A 329 19.54 31.93 154.48
N LYS A 330 20.70 31.31 154.25
CA LYS A 330 21.69 31.07 155.31
C LYS A 330 22.21 32.38 155.91
N SER A 331 22.48 33.40 155.10
CA SER A 331 22.91 34.72 155.59
C SER A 331 21.84 35.38 156.47
N HIS A 332 20.56 35.25 156.10
CA HIS A 332 19.43 35.68 156.93
C HIS A 332 19.25 34.83 158.20
N GLN A 333 19.51 33.53 158.15
CA GLN A 333 19.49 32.64 159.33
C GLN A 333 20.64 32.95 160.31
N TRP A 334 21.84 33.30 159.81
CA TRP A 334 22.95 33.78 160.64
C TRP A 334 22.66 35.15 161.27
N ALA A 335 22.00 36.05 160.55
CA ALA A 335 21.49 37.30 161.12
C ALA A 335 20.41 37.05 162.20
N GLY A 336 19.58 36.01 162.03
CA GLY A 336 18.59 35.57 163.02
C GLY A 336 19.21 35.03 164.31
N HIS A 337 20.28 34.23 164.21
CA HIS A 337 20.97 33.67 165.39
C HIS A 337 21.53 34.76 166.32
N ALA A 338 22.07 35.85 165.78
CA ALA A 338 22.56 36.99 166.56
C ALA A 338 21.44 37.75 167.32
N SER A 339 20.17 37.56 166.96
CA SER A 339 19.04 38.26 167.58
C SER A 339 18.47 37.57 168.82
N VAL A 340 18.74 36.27 169.04
CA VAL A 340 18.13 35.50 170.15
C VAL A 340 19.04 35.48 171.38
N GLU A 341 20.36 35.45 171.18
CA GLU A 341 21.37 35.59 172.25
C GLU A 341 21.30 36.98 172.93
N SER A 342 20.71 37.98 172.25
CA SER A 342 20.53 39.34 172.77
C SER A 342 19.47 39.48 173.85
N ASP A 343 18.41 38.65 173.87
CA ASP A 343 17.29 38.81 174.83
C ASP A 343 17.56 38.16 176.19
N GLU A 344 18.43 37.13 176.25
CA GLU A 344 18.90 36.57 177.52
C GLU A 344 19.95 37.47 178.18
N LEU A 345 20.77 38.19 177.39
CA LEU A 345 21.69 39.22 177.86
C LEU A 345 20.99 40.42 178.55
N VAL A 346 19.74 40.76 178.16
CA VAL A 346 18.97 41.82 178.83
C VAL A 346 18.53 41.38 180.24
N ARG A 347 18.10 40.13 180.41
CA ARG A 347 17.69 39.58 181.72
C ARG A 347 18.86 39.31 182.67
N LEU A 348 20.08 39.17 182.16
CA LEU A 348 21.29 39.09 182.97
C LEU A 348 21.75 40.49 183.44
N ARG A 349 21.65 41.52 182.60
CA ARG A 349 22.03 42.91 182.92
C ARG A 349 21.30 43.54 184.10
N GLU A 350 20.09 43.08 184.44
CA GLU A 350 19.37 43.56 185.63
C GLU A 350 19.81 42.86 186.93
N ARG A 351 20.37 41.64 186.85
CA ARG A 351 21.04 40.99 188.00
C ARG A 351 22.45 41.56 188.23
N GLU A 352 23.19 41.81 187.16
CA GLU A 352 24.53 42.39 187.15
C GLU A 352 24.61 43.67 188.01
N LYS A 353 23.70 44.62 187.77
CA LYS A 353 23.58 45.90 188.53
C LYS A 353 23.36 45.77 190.04
N THR A 354 22.91 44.62 190.55
CA THR A 354 22.75 44.40 192.01
C THR A 354 23.99 43.79 192.67
N LEU A 355 24.94 43.30 191.88
CA LEU A 355 26.23 42.76 192.35
C LEU A 355 27.37 43.77 192.18
N GLU A 356 27.28 44.71 191.23
CA GLU A 356 28.22 45.84 191.08
C GLU A 356 28.38 46.66 192.39
N TYR A 357 27.32 46.79 193.19
CA TYR A 357 27.36 47.47 194.50
C TYR A 357 28.09 46.67 195.60
N GLN A 358 28.34 45.37 195.40
CA GLN A 358 29.04 44.51 196.37
C GLN A 358 30.50 44.29 196.00
N VAL A 359 30.85 44.30 194.70
CA VAL A 359 32.24 44.17 194.24
C VAL A 359 33.10 45.37 194.66
N SER A 360 32.50 46.55 194.84
CA SER A 360 33.18 47.75 195.33
C SER A 360 33.68 47.66 196.79
N SER A 361 33.15 46.76 197.63
CA SER A 361 33.70 46.49 198.98
C SER A 361 34.71 45.33 198.99
N GLY A 362 34.59 44.37 198.07
CA GLY A 362 35.51 43.23 197.96
C GLY A 362 36.97 43.60 197.69
N VAL A 363 37.24 44.80 197.15
CA VAL A 363 38.60 45.31 196.90
C VAL A 363 39.37 45.55 198.20
N GLU A 364 38.71 45.84 199.32
CA GLU A 364 39.38 45.94 200.63
C GLU A 364 39.72 44.54 201.20
N GLU A 365 38.90 43.52 200.94
CA GLU A 365 39.15 42.16 201.41
C GLU A 365 40.30 41.46 200.67
N VAL A 366 40.67 41.91 199.46
CA VAL A 366 41.88 41.48 198.76
C VAL A 366 43.17 41.75 199.55
N ALA A 367 43.15 42.68 200.52
CA ALA A 367 44.25 42.80 201.50
C ALA A 367 44.49 41.51 202.31
N LYS A 368 43.46 40.67 202.50
CA LYS A 368 43.52 39.39 203.21
C LYS A 368 44.07 38.24 202.36
N LEU A 369 44.24 38.38 201.04
CA LEU A 369 44.95 37.38 200.21
C LEU A 369 46.44 37.22 200.62
N ARG A 370 46.98 38.13 201.43
CA ARG A 370 48.27 37.93 202.12
C ARG A 370 48.25 36.81 203.17
N LEU A 371 47.08 36.37 203.64
CA LEU A 371 46.95 35.39 204.72
C LEU A 371 46.68 33.94 204.24
N LYS A 372 47.17 33.63 203.03
CA LYS A 372 47.66 32.32 202.52
C LYS A 372 46.82 31.68 201.39
N VAL A 373 47.40 30.91 200.45
CA VAL A 373 48.73 30.24 200.35
C VAL A 373 48.90 29.04 201.34
N GLN A 374 47.75 28.52 201.78
CA GLN A 374 47.48 27.32 202.59
C GLN A 374 46.01 27.01 202.26
N GLN A 375 45.60 25.92 201.59
CA GLN A 375 46.28 24.81 200.90
C GLN A 375 45.52 24.60 199.53
N LEU A 376 46.00 24.10 198.37
CA LEU A 376 47.00 23.10 197.93
C LEU A 376 46.47 21.65 197.58
N THR A 377 45.33 21.44 196.86
CA THR A 377 44.71 20.07 196.61
C THR A 377 43.74 19.79 195.34
N GLN A 378 44.12 18.98 194.28
CA GLN A 378 43.43 17.97 193.30
C GLN A 378 42.40 18.35 192.10
N GLN A 379 41.88 17.59 191.02
CA GLN A 379 42.12 16.44 189.98
C GLN A 379 40.84 16.18 188.98
N LEU A 380 40.63 15.39 187.84
CA LEU A 380 41.31 14.66 186.65
C LEU A 380 40.40 13.82 185.56
N ASN A 381 40.70 13.70 184.20
CA ASN A 381 40.37 12.71 183.00
C ASN A 381 38.92 12.42 182.30
N GLU A 382 38.52 11.72 181.14
CA GLU A 382 38.90 10.98 179.80
C GLU A 382 37.60 10.63 178.85
N ALA A 383 37.32 9.95 177.64
CA ALA A 383 37.78 9.22 176.33
C ALA A 383 36.51 8.93 175.30
N SER A 384 36.24 8.20 174.11
CA SER A 384 36.72 7.43 172.83
C SER A 384 35.46 6.82 171.96
N GLU A 385 35.24 6.15 170.73
CA GLU A 385 35.66 5.78 169.26
C GLU A 385 34.55 4.82 168.51
N THR A 386 34.37 4.19 167.25
CA THR A 386 34.64 4.07 165.70
C THR A 386 33.67 2.95 164.98
N LYS A 387 33.49 2.37 163.70
CA LYS A 387 33.71 2.32 162.14
C LYS A 387 32.83 1.14 161.40
N ASP A 388 32.65 0.57 160.12
CA ASP A 388 32.85 0.56 158.56
C ASP A 388 31.97 -0.63 157.83
N ALA A 389 31.93 -1.24 156.55
CA ALA A 389 31.86 -1.10 154.99
C ALA A 389 31.60 -2.53 154.20
N GLY A 390 31.30 -2.97 152.89
CA GLY A 390 30.81 -2.64 151.45
C GLY A 390 30.94 -3.81 150.28
N THR A 391 30.19 -3.99 149.09
CA THR A 391 30.38 -5.09 147.96
C THR A 391 29.51 -5.22 146.56
N ILE A 392 29.90 -6.08 145.51
CA ILE A 392 29.33 -6.76 144.20
C ILE A 392 28.99 -6.08 142.78
N ASP A 393 29.37 -6.72 141.62
CA ASP A 393 28.68 -6.74 140.25
C ASP A 393 29.23 -7.87 139.28
N LEU A 394 28.60 -8.20 138.08
CA LEU A 394 29.29 -8.87 136.91
C LEU A 394 28.65 -9.03 135.46
N THR A 395 27.42 -9.53 135.21
CA THR A 395 27.14 -10.56 134.13
C THR A 395 26.67 -10.19 132.69
N VAL A 396 26.51 -8.91 132.30
CA VAL A 396 25.56 -8.52 131.22
C VAL A 396 26.01 -8.72 129.75
N ALA A 397 27.31 -8.84 129.44
CA ALA A 397 27.84 -8.56 128.09
C ALA A 397 27.48 -9.54 126.94
N ARG A 398 27.04 -10.78 127.20
CA ARG A 398 26.98 -11.85 126.16
C ARG A 398 25.81 -11.79 125.16
N ARG A 399 24.76 -10.97 125.40
CA ARG A 399 23.45 -11.16 124.74
C ARG A 399 23.30 -10.57 123.33
N ARG A 400 24.23 -9.75 122.84
CA ARG A 400 24.03 -8.89 121.63
C ARG A 400 24.59 -9.43 120.31
N LEU A 401 25.23 -10.60 120.28
CA LEU A 401 25.88 -11.10 119.04
C LEU A 401 24.95 -11.94 118.14
N GLN A 402 23.95 -12.61 118.73
CA GLN A 402 23.18 -13.69 118.09
C GLN A 402 22.01 -13.23 117.20
N GLU A 403 21.69 -11.93 117.20
CA GLU A 403 20.54 -11.39 116.45
C GLU A 403 20.88 -11.07 114.98
N ALA A 404 22.16 -10.93 114.63
CA ALA A 404 22.59 -10.54 113.28
C ALA A 404 22.49 -11.67 112.24
N GLU A 405 22.92 -12.89 112.59
CA GLU A 405 23.11 -14.00 111.65
C GLU A 405 21.80 -14.45 110.97
N ASN A 406 20.67 -14.37 111.69
CA ASN A 406 19.36 -14.80 111.18
C ASN A 406 18.80 -13.91 110.05
N SER A 407 19.34 -12.70 109.86
CA SER A 407 18.87 -11.77 108.81
C SER A 407 19.46 -12.07 107.42
N GLN A 408 20.55 -12.83 107.33
CA GLN A 408 21.25 -13.12 106.08
C GLN A 408 20.62 -14.29 105.29
N ALA A 409 20.01 -15.25 106.00
CA ALA A 409 19.43 -16.45 105.38
C ALA A 409 18.17 -16.15 104.54
N SER A 410 17.30 -15.23 105.01
CA SER A 410 15.99 -14.95 104.41
C SER A 410 16.06 -14.29 103.01
N LEU A 411 17.17 -13.61 102.69
CA LEU A 411 17.40 -13.01 101.37
C LEU A 411 17.89 -14.01 100.32
N SER A 412 18.52 -15.12 100.73
CA SER A 412 18.98 -16.19 99.82
C SER A 412 17.80 -16.90 99.14
N ASP A 413 16.74 -17.19 99.91
CA ASP A 413 15.57 -17.92 99.43
C ASP A 413 14.69 -17.12 98.45
N GLN A 414 14.79 -15.79 98.44
CA GLN A 414 14.09 -14.94 97.49
C GLN A 414 14.78 -14.93 96.11
N LEU A 415 16.11 -14.94 96.09
CA LEU A 415 16.89 -14.97 94.85
C LEU A 415 16.64 -16.25 94.03
N SER A 416 16.49 -17.40 94.70
CA SER A 416 16.27 -18.70 94.03
C SER A 416 14.87 -18.86 93.42
N ARG A 417 13.89 -18.03 93.81
CA ARG A 417 12.53 -18.06 93.24
C ARG A 417 12.49 -17.30 91.91
N LEU A 418 12.97 -16.06 91.91
CA LEU A 418 13.09 -15.22 90.71
C LEU A 418 13.92 -15.85 89.57
N GLN A 419 14.83 -16.78 89.89
CA GLN A 419 15.59 -17.55 88.89
C GLN A 419 14.77 -18.67 88.21
N ARG A 420 13.73 -19.21 88.86
CA ARG A 420 12.83 -20.22 88.29
C ARG A 420 11.78 -19.56 87.40
N ASP A 421 11.10 -18.52 87.90
CA ASP A 421 10.09 -17.76 87.17
C ASP A 421 10.64 -17.23 85.82
N LYS A 422 11.92 -16.82 85.81
CA LYS A 422 12.64 -16.39 84.59
C LYS A 422 12.82 -17.53 83.58
N ALA A 423 13.08 -18.76 84.02
CA ALA A 423 13.28 -19.90 83.13
C ALA A 423 11.96 -20.35 82.47
N GLU A 424 10.87 -20.35 83.24
CA GLU A 424 9.53 -20.71 82.76
C GLU A 424 9.01 -19.69 81.73
N LEU A 425 9.25 -18.40 81.95
CA LEU A 425 8.91 -17.36 80.96
C LEU A 425 9.72 -17.46 79.66
N VAL A 426 10.99 -17.85 79.71
CA VAL A 426 11.80 -18.08 78.49
C VAL A 426 11.26 -19.27 77.71
N ALA A 427 10.97 -20.40 78.37
CA ALA A 427 10.39 -21.57 77.72
C ALA A 427 9.03 -21.26 77.05
N HIS A 428 8.22 -20.37 77.63
CA HIS A 428 6.96 -19.94 77.03
C HIS A 428 7.16 -19.05 75.78
N VAL A 429 8.22 -18.24 75.73
CA VAL A 429 8.58 -17.45 74.54
C VAL A 429 9.09 -18.36 73.42
N ASP A 430 9.96 -19.32 73.72
CA ASP A 430 10.48 -20.28 72.73
C ASP A 430 9.36 -21.15 72.15
N SER A 431 8.39 -21.55 72.97
CA SER A 431 7.16 -22.24 72.53
C SER A 431 6.38 -21.44 71.49
N LEU A 432 6.10 -20.16 71.78
CA LEU A 432 5.36 -19.28 70.87
C LEU A 432 6.12 -19.02 69.55
N GLN A 433 7.45 -18.95 69.59
CA GLN A 433 8.27 -18.84 68.37
C GLN A 433 8.21 -20.12 67.51
N GLN A 434 8.15 -21.31 68.12
CA GLN A 434 7.96 -22.56 67.37
C GLN A 434 6.57 -22.68 66.76
N GLU A 435 5.51 -22.18 67.42
CA GLU A 435 4.17 -22.13 66.83
C GLU A 435 4.10 -21.14 65.66
N LEU A 436 4.74 -19.97 65.78
CA LEU A 436 4.83 -18.99 64.68
C LEU A 436 5.51 -19.61 63.44
N MET A 437 6.70 -20.20 63.63
CA MET A 437 7.45 -20.91 62.57
C MET A 437 6.61 -22.00 61.88
N LYS A 438 5.83 -22.77 62.65
CA LYS A 438 4.92 -23.77 62.08
C LYS A 438 3.85 -23.13 61.19
N ARG A 439 3.16 -22.08 61.68
CA ARG A 439 2.13 -21.37 60.90
C ARG A 439 2.69 -20.69 59.65
N GLU A 440 3.92 -20.19 59.70
CA GLU A 440 4.60 -19.66 58.51
C GLU A 440 4.93 -20.76 57.51
N SER A 441 5.40 -21.93 57.96
CA SER A 441 5.64 -23.09 57.07
C SER A 441 4.34 -23.68 56.47
N GLU A 442 3.23 -23.66 57.21
CA GLU A 442 1.91 -24.05 56.72
C GLU A 442 1.39 -23.07 55.65
N LYS A 443 1.53 -21.75 55.91
CA LYS A 443 1.19 -20.69 54.96
C LYS A 443 1.99 -20.84 53.65
N ASP A 444 3.30 -21.05 53.73
CA ASP A 444 4.17 -21.28 52.58
C ASP A 444 3.81 -22.58 51.83
N GLY A 445 3.44 -23.63 52.55
CA GLY A 445 2.95 -24.87 51.98
C GLY A 445 1.63 -24.69 51.21
N LEU A 446 0.70 -23.91 51.77
CA LEU A 446 -0.59 -23.58 51.16
C LEU A 446 -0.43 -22.64 49.95
N ALA A 447 0.44 -21.63 50.02
CA ALA A 447 0.75 -20.78 48.87
C ALA A 447 1.28 -21.62 47.69
N ARG A 448 2.29 -22.46 47.93
CA ARG A 448 2.82 -23.37 46.91
C ARG A 448 1.80 -24.43 46.46
N ALA A 449 0.77 -24.73 47.24
CA ALA A 449 -0.34 -25.60 46.83
C ALA A 449 -1.32 -24.86 45.91
N LEU A 450 -1.61 -23.59 46.20
CA LEU A 450 -2.40 -22.70 45.36
C LEU A 450 -1.71 -22.47 44.00
N ASP A 451 -0.42 -22.10 43.98
CA ASP A 451 0.36 -21.92 42.73
C ASP A 451 0.27 -23.15 41.80
N ARG A 452 0.36 -24.36 42.39
CA ARG A 452 0.26 -25.63 41.66
C ARG A 452 -1.17 -25.99 41.24
N ALA A 453 -2.18 -25.55 41.98
CA ALA A 453 -3.58 -25.67 41.58
C ALA A 453 -3.91 -24.70 40.42
N GLU A 454 -3.43 -23.46 40.49
CA GLU A 454 -3.60 -22.45 39.43
C GLU A 454 -2.86 -22.84 38.14
N LEU A 455 -1.61 -23.31 38.23
CA LEU A 455 -0.90 -23.88 37.07
C LEU A 455 -1.70 -25.02 36.43
N ARG A 456 -2.19 -25.97 37.23
CA ARG A 456 -2.95 -27.11 36.72
C ARG A 456 -4.35 -26.74 36.19
N LEU A 457 -4.95 -25.66 36.69
CA LEU A 457 -6.21 -25.11 36.18
C LEU A 457 -5.97 -24.41 34.82
N ASN A 458 -4.86 -23.69 34.67
CA ASN A 458 -4.43 -23.13 33.38
C ASN A 458 -4.09 -24.24 32.36
N GLU A 459 -3.39 -25.30 32.77
CA GLU A 459 -3.15 -26.49 31.93
C GLU A 459 -4.46 -27.11 31.46
N LEU A 460 -5.43 -27.33 32.37
CA LEU A 460 -6.75 -27.86 32.04
C LEU A 460 -7.59 -26.91 31.15
N GLN A 461 -7.46 -25.58 31.28
CA GLN A 461 -8.05 -24.64 30.32
C GLN A 461 -7.37 -24.71 28.95
N GLY A 462 -6.06 -24.94 28.89
CA GLY A 462 -5.32 -25.24 27.67
C GLY A 462 -5.80 -26.55 27.02
N GLU A 463 -6.04 -27.60 27.81
CA GLU A 463 -6.60 -28.86 27.30
C GLU A 463 -8.05 -28.73 26.86
N VAL A 464 -8.91 -28.02 27.61
CA VAL A 464 -10.31 -27.77 27.24
C VAL A 464 -10.40 -26.95 25.96
N THR A 465 -9.62 -25.88 25.79
CA THR A 465 -9.62 -25.09 24.56
C THR A 465 -9.07 -25.88 23.37
N ARG A 466 -8.01 -26.69 23.58
CA ARG A 466 -7.51 -27.63 22.56
C ARG A 466 -8.53 -28.70 22.20
N LEU A 467 -9.28 -29.25 23.16
CA LEU A 467 -10.33 -30.25 22.93
C LEU A 467 -11.56 -29.64 22.24
N GLN A 468 -11.91 -28.38 22.54
CA GLN A 468 -12.95 -27.64 21.82
C GLN A 468 -12.55 -27.39 20.35
N GLN A 469 -11.28 -27.02 20.09
CA GLN A 469 -10.75 -26.93 18.73
C GLN A 469 -10.76 -28.29 18.02
N LEU A 470 -10.37 -29.37 18.70
CA LEU A 470 -10.35 -30.73 18.14
C LEU A 470 -11.75 -31.32 17.96
N GLN A 471 -12.75 -30.88 18.75
CA GLN A 471 -14.16 -31.10 18.46
C GLN A 471 -14.62 -30.29 17.26
N ALA A 472 -14.23 -29.02 17.11
CA ALA A 472 -14.61 -28.20 15.96
C ALA A 472 -14.05 -28.77 14.64
N THR A 473 -12.80 -29.24 14.61
CA THR A 473 -12.26 -29.93 13.44
C THR A 473 -13.01 -31.22 13.17
N ARG A 474 -13.24 -32.07 14.19
CA ARG A 474 -14.02 -33.31 14.07
C ARG A 474 -15.46 -33.09 13.63
N TRP A 475 -16.14 -32.04 14.08
CA TRP A 475 -17.47 -31.69 13.59
C TRP A 475 -17.41 -31.28 12.12
N SER A 476 -16.42 -30.49 11.69
CA SER A 476 -16.23 -30.21 10.25
C SER A 476 -15.87 -31.45 9.43
N GLU A 477 -15.19 -32.44 10.02
CA GLU A 477 -14.86 -33.73 9.39
C GLU A 477 -16.08 -34.65 9.32
N VAL A 478 -16.94 -34.64 10.35
CA VAL A 478 -18.24 -35.33 10.36
C VAL A 478 -19.23 -34.68 9.41
N GLU A 479 -19.20 -33.35 9.26
CA GLU A 479 -19.99 -32.60 8.29
C GLU A 479 -19.56 -32.95 6.85
N LYS A 480 -18.24 -32.90 6.56
CA LYS A 480 -17.67 -33.40 5.30
C LYS A 480 -17.99 -34.89 5.07
N MET A 481 -17.90 -35.74 6.09
CA MET A 481 -18.25 -37.16 5.97
C MET A 481 -19.74 -37.36 5.73
N ALA A 482 -20.61 -36.57 6.36
CA ALA A 482 -22.05 -36.58 6.12
C ALA A 482 -22.39 -36.12 4.69
N ASP A 483 -21.66 -35.15 4.13
CA ASP A 483 -21.81 -34.77 2.73
C ASP A 483 -21.25 -35.83 1.77
N THR A 484 -20.11 -36.47 2.07
CA THR A 484 -19.65 -37.62 1.25
C THR A 484 -20.58 -38.83 1.36
N LEU A 485 -21.21 -39.07 2.51
CA LEU A 485 -22.23 -40.11 2.69
C LEU A 485 -23.56 -39.73 2.05
N ARG A 486 -23.94 -38.45 1.99
CA ARG A 486 -25.09 -37.97 1.22
C ARG A 486 -24.84 -38.16 -0.28
N SER A 487 -23.62 -37.87 -0.74
CA SER A 487 -23.17 -38.12 -2.11
C SER A 487 -23.11 -39.62 -2.44
N ALA A 488 -22.64 -40.46 -1.51
CA ALA A 488 -22.56 -41.92 -1.69
C ALA A 488 -23.94 -42.60 -1.62
N ALA A 489 -24.84 -42.09 -0.78
CA ALA A 489 -26.23 -42.53 -0.73
C ALA A 489 -27.01 -42.15 -2.00
N HIS A 490 -26.68 -41.01 -2.62
CA HIS A 490 -27.19 -40.66 -3.96
C HIS A 490 -26.50 -41.45 -5.09
N SER A 491 -25.24 -41.87 -4.97
CA SER A 491 -24.59 -42.69 -6.01
C SER A 491 -25.04 -44.15 -5.97
N ASN A 492 -25.31 -44.72 -4.79
CA ASN A 492 -25.76 -46.11 -4.64
C ASN A 492 -27.29 -46.31 -4.76
N SER A 493 -28.06 -45.27 -5.06
CA SER A 493 -29.51 -45.39 -5.34
C SER A 493 -29.90 -45.15 -6.81
N VAL A 494 -28.92 -45.00 -7.73
CA VAL A 494 -29.15 -44.57 -9.13
C VAL A 494 -28.43 -45.47 -10.16
N LEU A 495 -27.72 -46.52 -9.71
CA LEU A 495 -27.18 -47.63 -10.53
C LEU A 495 -27.37 -48.92 -9.71
N PHE A 496 -28.40 -49.75 -9.86
CA PHE A 496 -29.27 -50.09 -11.00
C PHE A 496 -28.60 -50.92 -12.13
N ASP A 497 -29.26 -52.05 -12.40
CA ASP A 497 -29.21 -52.96 -13.56
C ASP A 497 -28.05 -53.94 -13.84
N SER A 498 -28.49 -55.12 -14.31
CA SER A 498 -27.75 -56.18 -15.02
C SER A 498 -26.76 -57.06 -14.24
N TYR A 499 -27.28 -57.91 -13.33
CA TYR A 499 -27.38 -59.37 -13.61
C TYR A 499 -28.37 -60.09 -12.67
#